data_AF-A0A256XUA3-F1
#
_entry.id   AF-A0A256XUA3-F1
#
_cell.length_a   1.000
_cell.length_b   1.000
_cell.length_c   1.000
_cell.angle_alpha   90.00
_cell.angle_beta   90.00
_cell.angle_gamma   90.00
#
_symmetry.space_group_name_H-M   'P 1'
#
loop_
_entity.id
_entity.type
_entity.pdbx_description
1 polymer ?
#
loop_
_entity_poly.entity_id
_entity_poly.type
_entity_poly.pdbx_seq_one_letter_code
_entity_poly.pdbx_strand_id
1 'polypeptide(L)'
;MEFVGGDVPAPRVIKAVPVEPRAFALEVIVQMKKLFKAGLVHADLSGFNILNYDDKPVFIDFSQATPLNNPRAGEFLDRDIKNVCSLFKKWGLNFSQEFVKKRVVGK
;
A
#
# COMPACT_ATOMS: atom_id res chain seq x y z
N MET A 1 4.27 -15.80 -11.37
CA MET A 1 4.95 -14.67 -10.72
C MET A 1 5.75 -13.98 -11.82
N GLU A 2 5.43 -12.73 -12.11
CA GLU A 2 6.27 -11.90 -12.99
C GLU A 2 7.38 -11.27 -12.16
N PHE A 3 8.57 -11.17 -12.75
CA PHE A 3 9.68 -10.46 -12.15
C PHE A 3 9.39 -8.95 -12.22
N VAL A 4 9.44 -8.27 -11.07
CA VAL A 4 9.26 -6.81 -10.99
C VAL A 4 10.63 -6.18 -10.80
N GLY A 5 11.18 -5.65 -11.88
CA GLY A 5 12.54 -5.10 -11.95
C GLY A 5 13.10 -5.18 -13.37
N GLY A 6 14.21 -4.47 -13.64
CA GLY A 6 15.01 -4.64 -14.85
C GLY A 6 15.92 -5.87 -14.73
N ASP A 7 17.24 -5.69 -14.75
CA ASP A 7 18.19 -6.77 -14.44
C ASP A 7 18.28 -7.11 -12.93
N VAL A 8 17.71 -6.25 -12.07
CA VAL A 8 17.68 -6.40 -10.61
C VAL A 8 16.28 -6.17 -10.06
N PRO A 9 15.89 -6.88 -8.97
CA PRO A 9 14.56 -6.73 -8.38
C PRO A 9 14.36 -5.31 -7.87
N ALA A 10 13.18 -4.76 -8.11
CA ALA A 10 12.84 -3.43 -7.62
C ALA A 10 13.03 -3.36 -6.09
N PRO A 11 13.69 -2.30 -5.56
CA PRO A 11 13.97 -2.20 -4.14
C PRO A 11 12.67 -1.99 -3.35
N ARG A 12 12.65 -2.49 -2.11
CA ARG A 12 11.59 -2.13 -1.14
C ARG A 12 11.63 -0.63 -0.87
N VAL A 13 10.47 -0.01 -0.73
CA VAL A 13 10.35 1.45 -0.55
C VAL A 13 11.03 1.96 0.73
N ILE A 14 11.21 1.09 1.73
CA ILE A 14 11.98 1.40 2.95
C ILE A 14 13.49 1.52 2.71
N LYS A 15 14.01 0.96 1.61
CA LYS A 15 15.42 1.03 1.20
C LYS A 15 15.65 2.07 0.10
N ALA A 16 14.64 2.33 -0.72
CA ALA A 16 14.67 3.31 -1.79
C ALA A 16 13.41 4.17 -1.74
N VAL A 17 13.52 5.31 -1.05
CA VAL A 17 12.44 6.31 -1.01
C VAL A 17 12.23 6.86 -2.42
N PRO A 18 10.97 7.00 -2.89
CA PRO A 18 10.66 7.60 -4.19
C PRO A 18 11.18 9.04 -4.30
N VAL A 19 11.53 9.45 -5.51
CA VAL A 19 11.92 10.82 -5.87
C VAL A 19 10.74 11.76 -5.63
N GLU A 20 9.52 11.30 -5.93
CA GLU A 20 8.28 12.05 -5.70
C GLU A 20 7.37 11.38 -4.65
N PRO A 21 7.69 11.48 -3.33
CA PRO A 21 6.96 10.78 -2.27
C PRO A 21 5.47 11.03 -2.24
N ARG A 22 5.04 12.25 -2.59
CA ARG A 22 3.62 12.61 -2.57
C ARG A 22 2.86 11.90 -3.68
N ALA A 23 3.40 11.87 -4.90
CA ALA A 23 2.80 11.16 -6.02
C ALA A 23 2.76 9.65 -5.74
N PHE A 24 3.87 9.10 -5.27
CA PHE A 24 3.96 7.69 -4.88
C PHE A 24 2.94 7.31 -3.80
N ALA A 25 2.80 8.13 -2.74
CA ALA A 25 1.83 7.89 -1.66
C ALA A 25 0.38 7.90 -2.18
N LEU A 26 0.04 8.82 -3.09
CA LEU A 26 -1.28 8.84 -3.72
C LEU A 26 -1.52 7.57 -4.53
N GLU A 27 -0.52 7.08 -5.26
CA GLU A 27 -0.64 5.82 -6.01
C GLU A 27 -0.76 4.59 -5.10
N VAL A 28 -0.08 4.57 -3.94
CA VAL A 28 -0.29 3.50 -2.94
C VAL A 28 -1.77 3.47 -2.52
N ILE A 29 -2.38 4.62 -2.26
CA ILE A 29 -3.81 4.71 -1.91
C ILE A 29 -4.70 4.24 -3.06
N VAL A 30 -4.35 4.56 -4.31
CA VAL A 30 -5.06 4.08 -5.51
C VAL A 30 -4.96 2.55 -5.64
N GLN A 31 -3.80 1.95 -5.38
CA GLN A 31 -3.62 0.50 -5.42
C GLN A 31 -4.39 -0.20 -4.29
N MET A 32 -4.40 0.37 -3.07
CA MET A 32 -5.27 -0.11 -1.98
C MET A 32 -6.74 -0.08 -2.37
N LYS A 33 -7.21 1.00 -3.03
CA LYS A 33 -8.58 1.11 -3.55
C LYS A 33 -8.88 0.04 -4.59
N LYS A 34 -7.96 -0.24 -5.52
CA LYS A 34 -8.12 -1.30 -6.54
C LYS A 34 -8.25 -2.67 -5.88
N LEU A 35 -7.41 -2.97 -4.90
CA LEU A 35 -7.46 -4.23 -4.15
C LEU A 35 -8.79 -4.37 -3.39
N PHE A 36 -9.22 -3.30 -2.72
CA PHE A 36 -10.52 -3.26 -2.02
C PHE A 36 -11.69 -3.49 -2.99
N LYS A 37 -11.69 -2.84 -4.16
CA LYS A 37 -12.70 -3.04 -5.20
C LYS A 37 -12.70 -4.46 -5.78
N ALA A 38 -11.55 -5.14 -5.76
CA ALA A 38 -11.44 -6.55 -6.12
C ALA A 38 -11.93 -7.50 -5.01
N GLY A 39 -12.44 -6.98 -3.90
CA GLY A 39 -12.98 -7.78 -2.80
C GLY A 39 -11.92 -8.27 -1.81
N LEU A 40 -10.73 -7.68 -1.81
CA LEU A 40 -9.61 -8.09 -0.95
C LEU A 40 -9.05 -6.92 -0.13
N VAL A 41 -8.48 -7.25 1.02
CA VAL A 41 -7.51 -6.42 1.74
C VAL A 41 -6.17 -7.15 1.76
N HIS A 42 -5.06 -6.42 1.77
CA HIS A 42 -3.75 -7.06 1.78
C HIS A 42 -3.48 -7.74 3.13
N ALA A 43 -3.99 -7.14 4.22
CA ALA A 43 -3.87 -7.60 5.59
C ALA A 43 -2.44 -7.74 6.12
N ASP A 44 -1.42 -7.28 5.39
CA ASP A 44 -0.05 -7.15 5.90
C ASP A 44 0.70 -6.05 5.15
N LEU A 45 -0.03 -5.01 4.71
CA LEU A 45 0.58 -3.95 3.91
C LEU A 45 1.46 -3.06 4.79
N SER A 46 2.71 -2.89 4.39
CA SER A 46 3.68 -2.00 5.02
C SER A 46 4.77 -1.64 4.01
N GLY A 47 5.69 -0.75 4.39
CA GLY A 47 6.85 -0.43 3.53
C GLY A 47 7.79 -1.61 3.23
N PHE A 48 7.65 -2.74 3.92
CA PHE A 48 8.40 -3.97 3.60
C PHE A 48 7.82 -4.69 2.38
N ASN A 49 6.51 -4.56 2.15
CA ASN A 49 5.74 -5.26 1.12
C ASN A 49 5.34 -4.33 -0.05
N ILE A 50 5.97 -3.15 -0.11
CA ILE A 50 5.82 -2.20 -1.21
C ILE A 50 7.19 -2.02 -1.87
N LEU A 51 7.28 -2.35 -3.15
CA LEU A 51 8.45 -2.05 -3.98
C LEU A 51 8.30 -0.65 -4.59
N ASN A 52 9.43 0.02 -4.77
CA ASN A 52 9.55 1.22 -5.57
C ASN A 52 10.16 0.84 -6.93
N TYR A 53 9.31 0.79 -7.96
CA TYR A 53 9.74 0.50 -9.33
C TYR A 53 9.45 1.73 -10.19
N ASP A 54 10.49 2.46 -10.58
CA ASP A 54 10.40 3.71 -11.36
C ASP A 54 9.37 4.70 -10.79
N ASP A 55 9.48 5.01 -9.49
CA ASP A 55 8.58 5.89 -8.75
C ASP A 55 7.11 5.41 -8.72
N LYS A 56 6.87 4.14 -9.00
CA LYS A 56 5.54 3.51 -8.90
C LYS A 56 5.52 2.43 -7.82
N PRO A 57 4.49 2.43 -6.96
CA PRO A 57 4.34 1.40 -5.95
C PRO A 57 3.90 0.08 -6.57
N VAL A 58 4.59 -1.01 -6.21
CA VAL A 58 4.16 -2.38 -6.50
C VAL A 58 3.99 -3.13 -5.19
N PHE A 59 2.80 -3.68 -4.97
CA PHE A 59 2.52 -4.50 -3.79
C PHE A 59 2.96 -5.93 -4.05
N ILE A 60 3.61 -6.54 -3.05
CA ILE A 60 4.08 -7.91 -3.09
C ILE A 60 3.67 -8.64 -1.81
N ASP A 61 3.82 -9.97 -1.80
CA ASP A 61 3.48 -10.82 -0.66
C ASP A 61 2.00 -10.75 -0.26
N PHE A 62 1.15 -11.35 -1.11
CA PHE A 62 -0.29 -11.48 -0.86
C PHE A 62 -0.65 -12.73 -0.04
N SER A 63 0.32 -13.35 0.65
CA SER A 63 0.08 -14.60 1.40
C SER A 63 -0.99 -14.47 2.49
N GLN A 64 -1.18 -13.25 3.03
CA GLN A 64 -2.18 -12.93 4.04
C GLN A 64 -3.42 -12.22 3.47
N ALA A 65 -3.50 -12.02 2.15
CA ALA A 65 -4.60 -11.28 1.54
C ALA A 65 -5.95 -11.91 1.92
N THR A 66 -6.86 -11.08 2.42
CA THR A 66 -8.10 -11.52 3.07
C THR A 66 -9.31 -10.99 2.31
N PRO A 67 -10.32 -11.84 2.00
CA PRO A 67 -11.58 -11.40 1.41
C PRO A 67 -12.39 -10.45 2.29
N LEU A 68 -13.12 -9.52 1.68
CA LEU A 68 -13.97 -8.56 2.41
C LEU A 68 -15.13 -9.19 3.19
N ASN A 69 -15.52 -10.43 2.86
CA ASN A 69 -16.54 -11.17 3.62
C ASN A 69 -16.00 -11.76 4.94
N ASN A 70 -14.69 -11.70 5.17
CA ASN A 70 -14.10 -12.09 6.44
C ASN A 70 -14.53 -11.08 7.52
N PRO A 71 -15.03 -11.51 8.69
CA PRO A 71 -15.44 -10.62 9.78
C PRO A 71 -14.35 -9.63 10.21
N ARG A 72 -13.07 -9.98 10.02
CA ARG A 72 -11.91 -9.18 10.43
C ARG A 72 -11.33 -8.32 9.31
N ALA A 73 -11.89 -8.34 8.10
CA ALA A 73 -11.36 -7.60 6.96
C ALA A 73 -11.27 -6.08 7.24
N GLY A 74 -12.22 -5.54 8.00
CA GLY A 74 -12.20 -4.14 8.42
C GLY A 74 -11.00 -3.80 9.33
N GLU A 75 -10.70 -4.65 10.31
CA GLU A 75 -9.54 -4.49 11.20
C GLU A 75 -8.22 -4.56 10.42
N PHE A 76 -8.13 -5.48 9.47
CA PHE A 76 -6.96 -5.63 8.61
C PHE A 76 -6.75 -4.42 7.70
N LEU A 77 -7.82 -3.89 7.10
CA LEU A 77 -7.75 -2.65 6.33
C LEU A 77 -7.28 -1.47 7.19
N ASP A 78 -7.81 -1.32 8.40
CA ASP A 78 -7.41 -0.24 9.30
C ASP A 78 -5.94 -0.35 9.72
N ARG A 79 -5.42 -1.57 9.90
CA ARG A 79 -3.99 -1.83 10.12
C ARG A 79 -3.15 -1.45 8.90
N ASP A 80 -3.54 -1.88 7.70
CA ASP A 80 -2.84 -1.55 6.45
C ASP A 80 -2.76 -0.02 6.28
N ILE A 81 -3.89 0.68 6.48
CA ILE A 81 -3.97 2.15 6.43
C ILE A 81 -3.03 2.80 7.45
N LYS A 82 -3.04 2.33 8.71
CA LYS A 82 -2.16 2.85 9.75
C LYS A 82 -0.67 2.68 9.38
N ASN A 83 -0.31 1.55 8.80
CA ASN A 83 1.06 1.26 8.38
C ASN A 83 1.51 2.18 7.24
N VAL A 84 0.67 2.38 6.21
CA VAL A 84 1.02 3.28 5.10
C VAL A 84 1.05 4.74 5.54
N CYS A 85 0.14 5.19 6.41
CA CYS A 85 0.20 6.53 7.00
C CYS A 85 1.50 6.74 7.80
N SER A 86 1.91 5.74 8.57
CA SER A 86 3.19 5.77 9.30
C SER A 86 4.39 5.84 8.36
N LEU A 87 4.35 5.15 7.22
CA LEU A 87 5.36 5.23 6.18
C LEU A 87 5.43 6.64 5.57
N PHE A 88 4.29 7.20 5.16
CA PHE A 88 4.20 8.53 4.55
C PHE A 88 4.69 9.63 5.50
N LYS A 89 4.41 9.48 6.80
CA LYS A 89 4.90 10.42 7.82
C LYS A 89 6.43 10.49 7.87
N LYS A 90 7.13 9.38 7.62
CA LYS A 90 8.61 9.37 7.53
C LYS A 90 9.13 10.16 6.32
N TRP A 91 8.29 10.41 5.32
CA TRP A 91 8.60 11.24 4.14
C TRP A 91 8.10 12.68 4.28
N GLY A 92 7.66 13.10 5.48
CA GLY A 92 7.10 14.43 5.73
C GLY A 92 5.66 14.61 5.26
N LEU A 93 4.96 13.53 4.87
CA LEU A 93 3.59 13.59 4.38
C LEU A 93 2.60 13.20 5.48
N ASN A 94 1.72 14.12 5.84
CA ASN A 94 0.71 13.91 6.88
C ASN A 94 -0.67 13.63 6.27
N PHE A 95 -0.96 12.36 5.99
CA PHE A 95 -2.29 11.89 5.63
C PHE A 95 -2.99 11.31 6.86
N SER A 96 -4.22 11.77 7.15
CA SER A 96 -5.03 11.15 8.21
C SER A 96 -5.53 9.77 7.77
N GLN A 97 -5.66 8.84 8.73
CA GLN A 97 -6.18 7.51 8.45
C GLN A 97 -7.62 7.59 7.90
N GLU A 98 -8.43 8.53 8.40
CA GLU A 98 -9.79 8.78 7.91
C GLU A 98 -9.79 9.21 6.43
N PHE A 99 -8.89 10.12 6.04
CA PHE A 99 -8.76 10.54 4.65
C PHE A 99 -8.42 9.36 3.73
N VAL A 100 -7.43 8.54 4.12
CA VAL A 100 -7.04 7.36 3.35
C VAL A 100 -8.19 6.36 3.27
N LYS A 101 -8.87 6.08 4.39
CA LYS A 101 -10.00 5.15 4.46
C LYS A 101 -11.15 5.57 3.54
N LYS A 102 -11.53 6.85 3.55
CA LYS A 102 -12.54 7.41 2.63
C LYS A 102 -12.15 7.21 1.17
N ARG A 103 -10.89 7.45 0.81
CA ARG A 103 -10.38 7.26 -0.56
C ARG A 103 -10.40 5.80 -1.01
N VAL A 104 -10.06 4.86 -0.12
CA VAL A 104 -10.03 3.42 -0.40
C VAL A 104 -11.43 2.83 -0.50
N VAL A 105 -12.30 3.09 0.48
CA VAL A 105 -13.65 2.51 0.56
C VAL A 105 -14.64 3.22 -0.37
N GLY A 106 -14.39 4.47 -0.75
CA GLY A 106 -15.24 5.24 -1.66
C GLY A 106 -16.53 5.76 -1.04
N LYS A 107 -16.53 5.99 0.27
CA LYS A 107 -17.62 6.62 1.03
C LYS A 107 -17.19 7.97 1.57
#